data_AF-A0A8T0DBA4-F1
#
_entry.id   AF-A0A8T0DBA4-F1
#
_cell.length_a   1.000
_cell.length_b   1.000
_cell.length_c   1.000
_cell.angle_alpha   90.00
_cell.angle_beta   90.00
_cell.angle_gamma   90.00
#
_symmetry.space_group_name_H-M   'P 1'
#
loop_
_entity.id
_entity.type
_entity.pdbx_description
1 polymer ?
#
loop_
_entity_poly.entity_id
_entity_poly.type
_entity_poly.pdbx_seq_one_letter_code
_entity_poly.pdbx_strand_id
1 'polypeptide(L)'
;MSLANKIMILLAATLGVICTLGAIIQLREVIHLSNKPSFLNAGIGLLFIALFIFAGLLIFTFVTLCCPCSHFIIGILGIITGTAALIFAIGSYASFMRPAYDARLPVPTHTEWTFGGIMTAVGVILVGITILLGD
;
A
#
# COMPACT_ATOMS: atom_id res chain seq x y z
N MET A 1 -19.99 15.02 -4.38
CA MET A 1 -18.74 14.75 -3.62
C MET A 1 -18.21 16.11 -3.28
N SER A 2 -17.95 16.40 -2.00
CA SER A 2 -17.09 17.54 -1.69
C SER A 2 -15.75 17.34 -2.38
N LEU A 3 -15.23 18.37 -3.04
CA LEU A 3 -13.90 18.37 -3.68
C LEU A 3 -12.82 17.90 -2.69
N ALA A 4 -13.00 18.17 -1.39
CA ALA A 4 -12.12 17.75 -0.32
C ALA A 4 -11.97 16.23 -0.24
N ASN A 5 -13.05 15.45 -0.35
CA ASN A 5 -13.00 13.99 -0.25
C ASN A 5 -12.21 13.37 -1.42
N LYS A 6 -12.31 13.95 -2.62
CA LYS A 6 -11.56 13.51 -3.81
C LYS A 6 -10.07 13.77 -3.63
N ILE A 7 -9.72 14.93 -3.07
CA ILE A 7 -8.32 15.29 -2.78
C ILE A 7 -7.75 14.37 -1.70
N MET A 8 -8.50 14.09 -0.63
CA MET A 8 -8.04 13.25 0.48
C MET A 8 -7.70 11.83 0.03
N ILE A 9 -8.57 11.18 -0.75
CA ILE A 9 -8.31 9.81 -1.23
C ILE A 9 -7.17 9.77 -2.26
N LEU A 10 -7.03 10.83 -3.08
CA LEU A 10 -5.94 10.95 -4.04
C LEU A 10 -4.59 11.13 -3.32
N LEU A 11 -4.53 11.96 -2.28
CA LEU A 11 -3.33 12.10 -1.44
C LEU A 11 -2.97 10.78 -0.75
N ALA A 12 -3.95 10.10 -0.16
CA ALA A 12 -3.73 8.82 0.51
C ALA A 12 -3.19 7.75 -0.44
N ALA A 13 -3.76 7.64 -1.64
CA ALA A 13 -3.28 6.71 -2.67
C ALA A 13 -1.87 7.08 -3.18
N THR A 14 -1.60 8.38 -3.37
CA THR A 14 -0.27 8.86 -3.81
C THR A 14 0.81 8.54 -2.79
N LEU A 15 0.54 8.76 -1.49
CA LEU A 15 1.45 8.37 -0.42
C LEU A 15 1.68 6.86 -0.41
N GLY A 16 0.64 6.04 -0.62
CA GLY A 16 0.78 4.59 -0.74
C GLY A 16 1.70 4.16 -1.88
N VAL A 17 1.60 4.80 -3.05
CA VAL A 17 2.51 4.57 -4.18
C VAL A 17 3.94 4.99 -3.84
N ILE A 18 4.14 6.15 -3.21
CA ILE A 18 5.48 6.62 -2.82
C ILE A 18 6.11 5.67 -1.79
N CYS A 19 5.37 5.22 -0.77
CA CYS A 19 5.89 4.31 0.24
C CYS A 19 6.28 2.95 -0.34
N THR A 20 5.46 2.40 -1.25
CA THR A 20 5.77 1.13 -1.91
C THR A 20 6.92 1.25 -2.90
N LEU A 21 7.01 2.35 -3.67
CA LEU A 21 8.16 2.63 -4.54
C LEU A 21 9.45 2.83 -3.74
N GLY A 22 9.40 3.58 -2.63
CA GLY A 22 10.55 3.79 -1.76
C GLY A 22 11.12 2.48 -1.23
N ALA A 23 10.23 1.56 -0.80
CA ALA A 23 10.62 0.22 -0.38
C ALA A 23 11.26 -0.60 -1.52
N ILE A 24 10.74 -0.51 -2.75
CA ILE A 24 11.30 -1.20 -3.93
C ILE A 24 12.69 -0.63 -4.27
N ILE A 25 12.86 0.69 -4.25
CA ILE A 25 14.14 1.34 -4.53
C ILE A 25 15.19 0.92 -3.50
N GLN A 26 14.83 0.84 -2.22
CA GLN A 26 15.72 0.37 -1.16
C GLN A 26 16.16 -1.09 -1.37
N LEU A 27 15.27 -1.91 -1.93
CA LEU A 27 15.54 -3.32 -2.22
C LEU A 27 16.18 -3.55 -3.61
N ARG A 28 16.49 -2.50 -4.38
CA ARG A 28 16.94 -2.61 -5.78
C ARG A 28 18.12 -3.57 -5.96
N GLU A 29 19.16 -3.44 -5.16
CA GLU A 29 20.35 -4.28 -5.26
C GLU A 29 20.03 -5.75 -4.97
N VAL A 30 19.12 -5.97 -4.02
CA VAL A 30 18.65 -7.29 -3.60
C VAL A 30 17.75 -7.94 -4.66
N ILE A 31 16.97 -7.13 -5.39
CA ILE A 31 16.08 -7.60 -6.47
C ILE A 31 16.88 -8.21 -7.64
N HIS A 32 18.09 -7.73 -7.90
CA HIS A 32 18.94 -8.22 -9.01
C HIS A 32 19.75 -9.47 -8.69
N LEU A 33 19.78 -9.92 -7.43
CA LEU A 33 20.48 -11.15 -7.05
C LEU A 33 19.81 -12.38 -7.69
N SER A 34 20.60 -13.23 -8.35
CA SER A 34 20.09 -14.42 -9.04
C SER A 34 19.69 -15.54 -8.07
N ASN A 35 20.36 -15.64 -6.92
CA ASN A 35 20.09 -16.66 -5.91
C ASN A 35 19.62 -16.00 -4.60
N LYS A 36 18.30 -15.84 -4.46
CA LYS A 36 17.67 -15.21 -3.29
C LYS A 36 16.91 -16.27 -2.49
N PRO A 37 16.90 -16.19 -1.15
CA PRO A 37 16.08 -17.06 -0.35
C PRO A 37 14.58 -16.81 -0.60
N SER A 38 13.77 -17.86 -0.43
CA SER A 38 12.35 -17.87 -0.80
C SER A 38 11.52 -16.78 -0.09
N PHE A 39 11.82 -16.48 1.18
CA PHE A 39 11.14 -15.42 1.93
C PHE A 39 11.33 -14.03 1.30
N LEU A 40 12.50 -13.78 0.70
CA LEU A 40 12.83 -12.49 0.10
C LEU A 40 12.11 -12.31 -1.24
N ASN A 41 12.06 -13.37 -2.04
CA ASN A 41 11.25 -13.38 -3.27
C ASN A 41 9.76 -13.21 -2.97
N ALA A 42 9.23 -13.87 -1.94
CA ALA A 42 7.85 -13.70 -1.51
C ALA A 42 7.57 -12.25 -1.06
N GLY A 43 8.43 -11.68 -0.21
CA GLY A 43 8.29 -10.30 0.26
C GLY A 43 8.29 -9.28 -0.86
N ILE A 44 9.25 -9.38 -1.80
CA ILE A 44 9.32 -8.51 -2.98
C ILE A 44 8.05 -8.67 -3.84
N GLY A 45 7.58 -9.90 -4.09
CA GLY A 45 6.37 -10.14 -4.87
C GLY A 45 5.12 -9.49 -4.24
N LEU A 46 4.94 -9.65 -2.93
CA LEU A 46 3.84 -9.04 -2.18
C LEU A 46 3.91 -7.50 -2.21
N LEU A 47 5.12 -6.94 -2.18
CA LEU A 47 5.35 -5.49 -2.28
C LEU A 47 4.95 -4.93 -3.65
N PHE A 48 5.28 -5.63 -4.74
CA PHE A 48 4.84 -5.26 -6.09
C PHE A 48 3.31 -5.35 -6.24
N ILE A 49 2.67 -6.37 -5.67
CA ILE A 49 1.21 -6.47 -5.67
C ILE A 49 0.59 -5.27 -4.94
N ALA A 50 1.11 -4.92 -3.76
CA ALA A 50 0.65 -3.74 -3.02
C ALA A 50 0.80 -2.43 -3.83
N LEU A 51 1.93 -2.26 -4.53
CA LEU A 51 2.15 -1.13 -5.43
C LEU A 51 1.08 -1.06 -6.52
N PHE A 52 0.78 -2.18 -7.19
CA PHE A 52 -0.24 -2.20 -8.24
C PHE A 52 -1.65 -1.91 -7.73
N ILE A 53 -1.98 -2.34 -6.50
CA ILE A 53 -3.27 -2.01 -5.88
C ILE A 53 -3.37 -0.50 -5.63
N PHE A 54 -2.34 0.13 -5.05
CA PHE A 54 -2.34 1.58 -4.84
C PHE A 54 -2.33 2.36 -6.17
N ALA A 55 -1.56 1.94 -7.16
CA ALA A 55 -1.54 2.56 -8.47
C ALA A 55 -2.89 2.43 -9.18
N GLY A 56 -3.54 1.26 -9.09
CA GLY A 56 -4.88 1.03 -9.62
C GLY A 56 -5.93 1.92 -8.96
N LEU A 57 -5.89 2.05 -7.63
CA LEU A 57 -6.75 2.98 -6.89
C LEU A 57 -6.52 4.43 -7.32
N LEU A 58 -5.25 4.83 -7.51
CA LEU A 58 -4.88 6.18 -7.91
C LEU A 58 -5.41 6.51 -9.31
N ILE A 59 -5.20 5.62 -10.28
CA ILE A 59 -5.71 5.77 -11.65
C ILE A 59 -7.24 5.84 -11.64
N PHE A 60 -7.91 4.95 -10.91
CA PHE A 60 -9.36 4.97 -10.82
C PHE A 60 -9.87 6.27 -10.22
N THR A 61 -9.27 6.72 -9.11
CA THR A 61 -9.61 8.00 -8.47
C THR A 61 -9.43 9.16 -9.44
N PHE A 62 -8.36 9.15 -10.24
CA PHE A 62 -8.11 10.17 -11.26
C PHE A 62 -9.21 10.19 -12.33
N VAL A 63 -9.65 9.03 -12.81
CA VAL A 63 -10.79 8.93 -13.75
C VAL A 63 -12.09 9.47 -13.13
N THR A 64 -12.32 9.22 -11.83
CA THR A 64 -13.49 9.78 -11.12
C THR A 64 -13.43 11.30 -10.89
N LEU A 65 -12.32 11.97 -11.21
CA LEU A 65 -12.30 13.44 -11.30
C LEU A 65 -13.09 13.92 -12.52
N CYS A 66 -13.01 13.18 -13.63
CA CYS A 66 -13.62 13.53 -14.92
C CYS A 66 -15.07 13.02 -15.05
N CYS A 67 -15.45 11.96 -14.34
CA CYS A 67 -16.78 11.35 -14.40
C CYS A 67 -17.55 11.46 -13.07
N PRO A 68 -18.87 11.74 -13.09
CA PRO A 68 -19.69 11.73 -11.88
C PRO A 68 -19.94 10.29 -11.41
N CYS A 69 -19.13 9.81 -10.47
CA CYS A 69 -19.35 8.53 -9.78
C CYS A 69 -20.02 8.76 -8.41
N SER A 70 -20.87 7.81 -8.00
CA SER A 70 -21.50 7.80 -6.68
C SER A 70 -20.47 7.65 -5.56
N HIS A 71 -20.66 8.39 -4.45
CA HIS A 71 -19.76 8.38 -3.28
C HIS A 71 -19.68 7.01 -2.63
N PHE A 72 -20.81 6.29 -2.61
CA PHE A 72 -20.88 4.92 -2.14
C PHE A 72 -19.90 3.99 -2.86
N ILE A 73 -19.81 4.10 -4.19
CA ILE A 73 -18.91 3.26 -5.00
C ILE A 73 -17.45 3.58 -4.70
N ILE A 74 -17.11 4.86 -4.58
CA ILE A 74 -15.74 5.31 -4.31
C ILE A 74 -15.31 4.90 -2.89
N GLY A 75 -16.19 5.07 -1.90
CA GLY A 75 -15.93 4.68 -0.51
C GLY A 75 -15.69 3.17 -0.38
N ILE A 76 -16.56 2.34 -0.96
CA ILE A 76 -16.40 0.88 -0.97
C ILE A 76 -15.12 0.47 -1.70
N LEU A 77 -14.85 1.05 -2.87
CA LEU A 77 -13.64 0.73 -3.61
C LEU A 77 -12.41 1.05 -2.75
N GLY A 78 -12.35 2.24 -2.14
CA GLY A 78 -11.26 2.64 -1.25
C GLY A 78 -11.06 1.66 -0.09
N ILE A 79 -12.14 1.20 0.55
CA ILE A 79 -12.09 0.20 1.63
C ILE A 79 -11.54 -1.14 1.12
N ILE A 80 -12.06 -1.65 0.00
CA ILE A 80 -11.63 -2.94 -0.57
C ILE A 80 -10.17 -2.88 -0.98
N THR A 81 -9.77 -1.86 -1.75
CA THR A 81 -8.38 -1.71 -2.20
C THR A 81 -7.44 -1.42 -1.05
N GLY A 82 -7.86 -0.62 -0.07
CA GLY A 82 -7.07 -0.32 1.13
C GLY A 82 -6.85 -1.56 1.98
N THR A 83 -7.88 -2.38 2.16
CA THR A 83 -7.78 -3.66 2.90
C THR A 83 -6.89 -4.65 2.17
N ALA A 84 -7.05 -4.78 0.85
CA ALA A 84 -6.17 -5.64 0.05
C ALA A 84 -4.71 -5.18 0.16
N ALA A 85 -4.45 -3.89 -0.07
CA ALA A 85 -3.11 -3.31 0.05
C ALA A 85 -2.52 -3.52 1.45
N LEU A 86 -3.32 -3.41 2.51
CA LEU A 86 -2.91 -3.66 3.89
C LEU A 86 -2.44 -5.10 4.09
N ILE A 87 -3.20 -6.09 3.62
CA ILE A 87 -2.86 -7.51 3.75
C ILE A 87 -1.53 -7.78 3.04
N PHE A 88 -1.35 -7.28 1.81
CA PHE A 88 -0.13 -7.47 1.05
C PHE A 88 1.08 -6.73 1.65
N ALA A 89 0.87 -5.52 2.18
CA ALA A 89 1.92 -4.76 2.87
C ALA A 89 2.39 -5.45 4.15
N ILE A 90 1.46 -5.96 4.97
CA ILE A 90 1.78 -6.74 6.18
C ILE A 90 2.50 -8.03 5.80
N GLY A 91 2.02 -8.76 4.79
CA GLY A 91 2.66 -9.99 4.32
C GLY A 91 4.08 -9.75 3.82
N SER A 92 4.30 -8.66 3.08
CA SER A 92 5.62 -8.22 2.64
C SER A 92 6.54 -7.94 3.83
N TYR A 93 6.07 -7.13 4.80
CA TYR A 93 6.83 -6.80 6.00
C TYR A 93 7.19 -8.05 6.82
N ALA A 94 6.22 -8.93 7.08
CA ALA A 94 6.44 -10.18 7.80
C ALA A 94 7.46 -11.09 7.10
N SER A 95 7.44 -11.12 5.75
CA SER A 95 8.39 -11.91 4.97
C SER A 95 9.83 -11.40 5.11
N PHE A 96 10.03 -10.08 5.16
CA PHE A 96 11.35 -9.49 5.37
C PHE A 96 11.85 -9.65 6.82
N MET A 97 10.95 -9.70 7.80
CA MET A 97 11.30 -9.89 9.20
C MET A 97 11.56 -11.34 9.60
N ARG A 98 11.11 -12.31 8.79
CA ARG A 98 11.25 -13.74 9.08
C ARG A 98 12.66 -14.17 9.52
N PRO A 99 13.76 -13.76 8.87
CA PRO A 99 15.11 -14.14 9.28
C PRO A 99 15.51 -13.56 10.64
N ALA A 100 15.06 -12.35 10.95
CA ALA A 100 15.34 -11.69 12.22
C ALA A 100 14.59 -12.37 13.37
N TYR A 101 13.33 -12.79 13.14
CA TYR A 101 12.56 -13.59 14.09
C TYR A 101 13.21 -14.95 14.35
N ASP A 102 13.61 -15.65 13.28
CA ASP A 102 14.26 -16.96 13.38
C ASP A 102 15.59 -16.87 14.15
N ALA A 103 16.32 -15.76 13.98
CA ALA A 103 17.59 -15.50 14.67
C ALA A 103 17.46 -14.84 16.05
N ARG A 104 16.25 -14.53 16.52
CA ARG A 104 15.96 -13.75 17.75
C ARG A 104 16.74 -12.43 17.85
N LEU A 105 17.00 -11.82 16.70
CA LEU A 105 17.73 -10.55 16.63
C LEU A 105 16.78 -9.38 16.91
N PRO A 106 17.28 -8.25 17.47
CA PRO A 106 16.50 -7.03 17.54
C PRO A 106 16.09 -6.59 16.13
N VAL A 107 14.85 -6.12 16.02
CA VAL A 107 14.15 -5.88 14.75
C VAL A 107 14.94 -4.88 13.87
N PRO A 108 15.27 -5.23 12.61
CA PRO A 108 16.11 -4.40 11.75
C PRO A 108 15.42 -3.12 11.26
N THR A 109 16.22 -2.07 10.99
CA THR A 109 15.83 -0.69 10.66
C THR A 109 15.48 -0.42 9.18
N HIS A 110 15.58 -1.41 8.29
CA HIS A 110 15.32 -1.23 6.85
C HIS A 110 13.82 -1.09 6.49
N THR A 111 12.95 -0.88 7.47
CA THR A 111 11.50 -1.10 7.32
C THR A 111 10.64 0.15 7.38
N GLU A 112 11.24 1.35 7.36
CA GLU A 112 10.46 2.59 7.43
C GLU A 112 9.50 2.72 6.25
N TRP A 113 9.93 2.34 5.04
CA TRP A 113 9.10 2.41 3.84
C TRP A 113 8.03 1.32 3.78
N THR A 114 8.34 0.10 4.20
CA THR A 114 7.36 -1.00 4.27
C THR A 114 6.34 -0.76 5.37
N PHE A 115 6.77 -0.21 6.52
CA PHE A 115 5.89 0.27 7.57
C PHE A 115 5.03 1.46 7.11
N GLY A 116 5.62 2.40 6.37
CA GLY A 116 4.91 3.48 5.70
C GLY A 116 3.80 2.96 4.79
N GLY A 117 4.07 1.89 4.02
CA GLY A 117 3.06 1.20 3.21
C GLY A 117 1.87 0.69 4.02
N ILE A 118 2.12 0.08 5.18
CA ILE A 118 1.05 -0.36 6.11
C ILE A 118 0.22 0.83 6.59
N MET A 119 0.89 1.88 7.07
CA MET A 119 0.20 3.08 7.58
C MET A 119 -0.62 3.79 6.50
N THR A 120 -0.10 3.87 5.28
CA THR A 120 -0.85 4.45 4.15
C THR A 120 -2.07 3.59 3.77
N ALA A 121 -1.99 2.26 3.84
CA ALA A 121 -3.13 1.39 3.61
C ALA A 121 -4.25 1.62 4.65
N VAL A 122 -3.88 1.75 5.93
CA VAL A 122 -4.83 2.12 7.00
C VAL A 122 -5.44 3.49 6.72
N GLY A 123 -4.62 4.47 6.31
CA GLY A 123 -5.09 5.80 5.93
C GLY A 123 -6.12 5.77 4.79
N VAL A 124 -5.88 4.96 3.74
CA VAL A 124 -6.83 4.78 2.63
C VAL A 124 -8.14 4.16 3.11
N ILE A 125 -8.10 3.17 4.00
CA ILE A 125 -9.30 2.57 4.59
C ILE A 125 -10.09 3.61 5.38
N LEU A 126 -9.43 4.36 6.25
CA LEU A 126 -10.07 5.40 7.06
C LEU A 126 -10.70 6.48 6.18
N VAL A 127 -10.01 6.93 5.14
CA VAL A 127 -10.57 7.87 4.17
C VAL A 127 -11.80 7.25 3.47
N GLY A 128 -11.74 6.00 3.04
CA GLY A 128 -12.89 5.29 2.46
C GLY A 128 -14.11 5.24 3.39
N ILE A 129 -13.88 4.95 4.69
CA ILE A 129 -14.93 4.97 5.73
C ILE A 129 -15.48 6.38 5.92
N THR A 130 -14.64 7.40 6.00
CA THR A 130 -15.11 8.79 6.16
C THR A 130 -15.92 9.28 4.97
N ILE A 131 -15.60 8.81 3.75
CA ILE A 131 -16.39 9.12 2.56
C ILE A 131 -17.76 8.43 2.65
N LEU A 132 -17.80 7.19 3.12
CA LEU A 132 -19.04 6.41 3.25
C LEU A 132 -19.98 6.95 4.33
N LEU A 133 -19.42 7.46 5.44
CA LEU A 133 -20.17 7.97 6.60
C LEU A 133 -20.44 9.48 6.54
N GLY A 134 -19.74 10.20 5.68
CA GLY A 134 -19.83 11.66 5.53
C GLY A 134 -20.81 12.11 4.44
N ASP A 135 -21.51 11.17 3.81
CA ASP A 135 -22.73 11.41 3.02
C ASP A 135 -23.96 11.45 3.94
#